data_AF-A0A410RGB6-F1
#
_entry.id   AF-A0A410RGB6-F1
#
_cell.length_a   1.000
_cell.length_b   1.000
_cell.length_c   1.000
_cell.angle_alpha   90.00
_cell.angle_beta   90.00
_cell.angle_gamma   90.00
#
_symmetry.space_group_name_H-M   'P 1'
#
loop_
_entity.id
_entity.type
_entity.pdbx_description
1 polymer ?
#
loop_
_entity_poly.entity_id
_entity_poly.type
_entity_poly.pdbx_seq_one_letter_code
_entity_poly.pdbx_strand_id
1 'polypeptide(L)'
;QVVLPELFCITITSWLGNRNTMKLFVVFLFALCILSLSEASRKRKRSKNRQERENKKISISKSGDGGLKKRKYFLSDTDTPIGHSTGEAKKHARLERKRNRKLDRKRARKARREERRGRSVEELVEKFPAEDNLGQVEPSVGRRISHEWTQTVDDIDEATAEIVNLERDIQDATEAERETFRLVEQLEEQFNAMTDGGEAQCGPRELWCGFPSMHCISELALCDGVPDCGVFGRDERYCDVPIPVGSVWQAGVVYDHCQGMSPNSVSMTITQIQVNPWFPMRPEVHVEFDMDFSSPYAKIRVKSPSQGTYDFFSGYLVFPPMGDDRLSMRCHLDYLHDNATLCDVLREASRDVCARVIYTRT
;
A
#
# COMPACT_ATOMS: atom_id res chain seq x y z
N GLN A 1 -12.38 -30.89 -38.96
CA GLN A 1 -13.78 -30.91 -39.42
C GLN A 1 -14.65 -31.20 -38.21
N VAL A 2 -15.20 -30.15 -37.60
CA VAL A 2 -16.29 -30.24 -36.62
C VAL A 2 -17.26 -29.14 -37.03
N VAL A 3 -18.52 -29.54 -37.24
CA VAL A 3 -19.58 -28.78 -37.88
C VAL A 3 -20.61 -28.41 -36.80
N LEU A 4 -21.05 -27.14 -36.82
CA LEU A 4 -22.24 -26.52 -36.16
C LEU A 4 -22.18 -26.22 -34.63
N PRO A 5 -22.93 -25.19 -34.12
CA PRO A 5 -24.18 -24.66 -34.69
C PRO A 5 -24.31 -23.12 -34.86
N GLU A 6 -24.84 -22.72 -36.03
CA GLU A 6 -25.33 -21.38 -36.39
C GLU A 6 -26.81 -21.13 -36.00
N LEU A 7 -27.35 -21.78 -34.98
CA LEU A 7 -28.81 -21.74 -34.70
C LEU A 7 -29.26 -20.75 -33.61
N PHE A 8 -28.39 -19.87 -33.10
CA PHE A 8 -28.76 -18.97 -31.98
C PHE A 8 -29.06 -17.51 -32.36
N CYS A 9 -28.97 -17.11 -33.63
CA CYS A 9 -29.09 -15.70 -34.02
C CYS A 9 -30.49 -15.21 -34.46
N ILE A 10 -31.52 -16.06 -34.54
CA ILE A 10 -32.77 -15.66 -35.25
C ILE A 10 -33.94 -15.23 -34.33
N THR A 11 -33.86 -15.34 -33.00
CA THR A 11 -35.03 -15.05 -32.13
C THR A 11 -34.97 -13.78 -31.27
N ILE A 12 -33.96 -12.91 -31.42
CA ILE A 12 -33.84 -11.69 -30.58
C ILE A 12 -34.52 -10.45 -31.20
N THR A 13 -34.87 -10.46 -32.48
CA THR A 13 -35.38 -9.25 -33.17
C THR A 13 -36.84 -8.89 -32.88
N SER A 14 -37.60 -9.72 -32.14
CA SER A 14 -39.02 -9.45 -31.82
C SER A 14 -39.25 -8.82 -30.44
N TRP A 15 -38.21 -8.64 -29.61
CA TRP A 15 -38.34 -8.26 -28.20
C TRP A 15 -37.83 -6.84 -27.86
N LEU A 16 -37.87 -5.92 -28.82
CA LEU A 16 -37.32 -4.55 -28.71
C LEU A 16 -38.38 -3.43 -28.61
N GLY A 17 -39.65 -3.76 -28.40
CA GLY A 17 -40.74 -2.77 -28.34
C GLY A 17 -40.99 -2.10 -26.99
N ASN A 18 -40.39 -2.57 -25.89
CA ASN A 18 -40.73 -2.10 -24.54
C ASN A 18 -39.49 -1.60 -23.78
N ARG A 19 -39.39 -0.27 -23.57
CA ARG A 19 -38.25 0.38 -22.89
C ARG A 19 -38.01 -0.17 -21.47
N ASN A 20 -39.02 -0.73 -20.81
CA ASN A 20 -38.88 -1.31 -19.47
C ASN A 20 -38.26 -2.71 -19.46
N THR A 21 -38.39 -3.50 -20.54
CA THR A 21 -37.77 -4.83 -20.61
C THR A 21 -36.27 -4.74 -20.85
N MET A 22 -35.81 -3.71 -21.59
CA MET A 22 -34.38 -3.44 -21.79
C MET A 22 -33.66 -3.14 -20.47
N LYS A 23 -34.25 -2.32 -19.59
CA LYS A 23 -33.66 -2.02 -18.27
C LYS A 23 -33.52 -3.28 -17.41
N LEU A 24 -34.54 -4.15 -17.42
CA LEU A 24 -34.49 -5.41 -16.67
C LEU A 24 -33.41 -6.35 -17.23
N PHE A 25 -33.24 -6.39 -18.55
CA PHE A 25 -32.25 -7.23 -19.20
C PHE A 25 -30.81 -6.77 -18.91
N VAL A 26 -30.56 -5.45 -18.91
CA VAL A 26 -29.27 -4.89 -18.51
C VAL A 26 -28.95 -5.21 -17.05
N VAL A 27 -29.91 -5.08 -16.13
CA VAL A 27 -29.71 -5.45 -14.71
C VAL A 27 -29.42 -6.94 -14.56
N PHE A 28 -30.09 -7.79 -15.33
CA PHE A 28 -29.88 -9.24 -15.29
C PHE A 28 -28.49 -9.63 -15.83
N LEU A 29 -28.05 -9.04 -16.93
CA LEU A 29 -26.69 -9.24 -17.47
C LEU A 29 -25.62 -8.74 -16.49
N PHE A 30 -25.85 -7.60 -15.83
CA PHE A 30 -24.95 -7.08 -14.82
C PHE A 30 -24.85 -8.01 -13.61
N ALA A 31 -25.97 -8.57 -13.15
CA ALA A 31 -26.01 -9.55 -12.07
C ALA A 31 -25.26 -10.85 -12.43
N LEU A 32 -25.43 -11.35 -13.67
CA LEU A 32 -24.68 -12.52 -14.15
C LEU A 32 -23.17 -12.24 -14.26
N CYS A 33 -22.78 -11.02 -14.65
CA CYS A 33 -21.38 -10.60 -14.70
C CYS A 33 -20.76 -10.53 -13.28
N ILE A 34 -21.48 -9.98 -12.30
CA ILE A 34 -21.04 -9.95 -10.90
C ILE A 34 -20.89 -11.37 -10.34
N LEU A 35 -21.81 -12.29 -10.68
CA LEU A 35 -21.72 -13.69 -10.25
C LEU A 35 -20.51 -14.41 -10.88
N SER A 36 -20.20 -14.16 -12.15
CA SER A 36 -19.03 -14.76 -12.81
C SER A 36 -17.70 -14.23 -12.24
N LEU A 37 -17.63 -12.93 -11.95
CA LEU A 37 -16.48 -12.29 -11.29
C LEU A 37 -16.31 -12.78 -9.84
N SER A 38 -17.40 -13.01 -9.12
CA SER A 38 -17.40 -13.63 -7.79
C SER A 38 -16.78 -15.02 -7.81
N GLU A 39 -17.12 -15.85 -8.81
CA GLU A 39 -16.54 -17.18 -8.97
C GLU A 39 -15.07 -17.15 -9.37
N ALA A 40 -14.67 -16.23 -10.25
CA ALA A 40 -13.27 -16.04 -10.64
C ALA A 40 -12.39 -15.61 -9.45
N SER A 41 -12.90 -14.69 -8.62
CA SER A 41 -12.24 -14.26 -7.37
C SER A 41 -12.12 -15.39 -6.35
N ARG A 42 -13.17 -16.22 -6.21
CA ARG A 42 -13.10 -17.44 -5.36
C ARG A 42 -12.07 -18.45 -5.88
N LYS A 43 -11.90 -18.59 -7.20
CA LYS A 43 -10.88 -19.47 -7.79
C LYS A 43 -9.46 -18.95 -7.54
N ARG A 44 -9.20 -17.64 -7.66
CA ARG A 44 -7.89 -17.03 -7.32
C ARG A 44 -7.52 -17.14 -5.83
N LYS A 45 -8.48 -16.93 -4.90
CA LYS A 45 -8.23 -17.15 -3.46
C LYS A 45 -7.89 -18.62 -3.13
N ARG A 46 -8.47 -19.58 -3.86
CA ARG A 46 -8.16 -21.01 -3.68
C ARG A 46 -6.77 -21.40 -4.20
N SER A 47 -6.27 -20.79 -5.28
CA SER A 47 -4.92 -21.09 -5.77
C SER A 47 -3.83 -20.54 -4.84
N LYS A 48 -3.99 -19.31 -4.34
CA LYS A 48 -3.03 -18.68 -3.41
C LYS A 48 -2.89 -19.49 -2.10
N ASN A 49 -4.02 -19.91 -1.51
CA ASN A 49 -4.01 -20.75 -0.31
C ASN A 49 -3.43 -22.15 -0.54
N ARG A 50 -3.47 -22.69 -1.78
CA ARG A 50 -2.84 -23.97 -2.11
C ARG A 50 -1.32 -23.81 -2.18
N GLN A 51 -0.83 -22.74 -2.80
CA GLN A 51 0.59 -22.44 -2.94
C GLN A 51 1.27 -22.17 -1.58
N GLU A 52 0.60 -21.46 -0.66
CA GLU A 52 1.09 -21.28 0.71
C GLU A 52 1.21 -22.60 1.50
N ARG A 53 0.30 -23.56 1.27
CA ARG A 53 0.35 -24.87 1.93
C ARG A 53 1.47 -25.75 1.39
N GLU A 54 1.72 -25.69 0.09
CA GLU A 54 2.83 -26.41 -0.54
C GLU A 54 4.18 -25.84 -0.03
N ASN A 55 4.31 -24.52 0.05
CA ASN A 55 5.49 -23.87 0.63
C ASN A 55 5.70 -24.23 2.10
N LYS A 56 4.63 -24.32 2.90
CA LYS A 56 4.71 -24.71 4.31
C LYS A 56 5.03 -26.20 4.53
N LYS A 57 4.70 -27.08 3.58
CA LYS A 57 5.14 -28.49 3.62
C LYS A 57 6.64 -28.61 3.31
N ILE A 58 7.14 -27.80 2.37
CA ILE A 58 8.57 -27.79 2.00
C ILE A 58 9.44 -27.26 3.15
N SER A 59 8.94 -26.30 3.94
CA SER A 59 9.68 -25.78 5.10
C SER A 59 9.76 -26.77 6.27
N ILE A 60 8.77 -27.66 6.44
CA ILE A 60 8.75 -28.65 7.53
C ILE A 60 9.65 -29.86 7.23
N SER A 61 9.91 -30.18 5.96
CA SER A 61 10.78 -31.30 5.56
C SER A 61 12.28 -30.96 5.54
N LYS A 62 12.68 -29.72 5.86
CA LYS A 62 14.11 -29.31 5.92
C LYS A 62 14.72 -29.30 7.34
N SER A 63 13.96 -29.66 8.38
CA SER A 63 14.48 -29.84 9.75
C SER A 63 14.44 -31.32 10.14
N GLY A 64 15.38 -32.10 9.64
CA GLY A 64 15.45 -33.53 9.93
C GLY A 64 16.53 -34.20 9.11
N ASP A 65 17.77 -33.75 9.27
CA ASP A 65 18.91 -34.44 8.68
C ASP A 65 19.35 -35.55 9.62
N GLY A 66 19.22 -36.78 9.13
CA GLY A 66 19.43 -37.99 9.90
C GLY A 66 18.90 -39.21 9.17
N GLY A 67 19.63 -39.68 8.16
CA GLY A 67 19.58 -41.09 7.75
C GLY A 67 19.13 -41.36 6.32
N LEU A 68 20.14 -41.59 5.47
CA LEU A 68 20.11 -42.36 4.24
C LEU A 68 19.02 -43.44 4.16
N LYS A 69 18.21 -43.40 3.09
CA LYS A 69 17.90 -44.59 2.28
C LYS A 69 17.34 -44.23 0.91
N LYS A 70 18.07 -44.68 -0.12
CA LYS A 70 17.66 -44.74 -1.52
C LYS A 70 16.30 -45.42 -1.67
N ARG A 71 15.38 -44.87 -2.47
CA ARG A 71 14.50 -45.69 -3.32
C ARG A 71 13.95 -44.95 -4.53
N LYS A 72 13.78 -45.78 -5.57
CA LYS A 72 13.56 -45.53 -6.98
C LYS A 72 12.25 -44.80 -7.30
N TYR A 73 12.33 -44.05 -8.40
CA TYR A 73 11.25 -43.56 -9.24
C TYR A 73 10.14 -44.58 -9.51
N PHE A 74 8.90 -44.12 -9.46
CA PHE A 74 7.76 -44.70 -10.16
C PHE A 74 6.81 -43.56 -10.58
N LEU A 75 6.57 -43.44 -11.89
CA LEU A 75 5.46 -42.69 -12.47
C LEU A 75 4.16 -43.47 -12.24
N SER A 76 3.08 -42.75 -11.93
CA SER A 76 1.73 -43.13 -12.35
C SER A 76 0.78 -41.96 -12.22
N ASP A 77 0.11 -41.66 -13.33
CA ASP A 77 -1.11 -40.87 -13.43
C ASP A 77 -2.18 -41.33 -12.44
N THR A 78 -3.04 -40.41 -12.00
CA THR A 78 -4.46 -40.68 -11.69
C THR A 78 -5.24 -39.39 -11.48
N ASP A 79 -6.24 -39.20 -12.34
CA ASP A 79 -7.40 -38.36 -12.10
C ASP A 79 -8.09 -38.74 -10.77
N THR A 80 -8.48 -37.75 -9.96
CA THR A 80 -9.46 -37.95 -8.89
C THR A 80 -10.31 -36.69 -8.60
N PRO A 81 -11.53 -36.88 -8.05
CA PRO A 81 -12.67 -36.00 -8.29
C PRO A 81 -12.85 -34.88 -7.25
N ILE A 82 -13.62 -33.88 -7.67
CA ILE A 82 -14.14 -32.78 -6.85
C ILE A 82 -15.03 -33.36 -5.74
N GLY A 83 -14.54 -33.37 -4.49
CA GLY A 83 -15.32 -33.77 -3.33
C GLY A 83 -14.73 -33.27 -2.00
N HIS A 84 -15.55 -32.56 -1.22
CA HIS A 84 -15.39 -32.26 0.21
C HIS A 84 -14.32 -31.23 0.66
N SER A 85 -14.69 -29.94 0.73
CA SER A 85 -13.93 -28.89 1.47
C SER A 85 -14.57 -28.44 2.79
N THR A 86 -15.59 -29.15 3.30
CA THR A 86 -16.34 -28.74 4.50
C THR A 86 -15.58 -28.93 5.82
N GLY A 87 -14.44 -29.64 5.81
CA GLY A 87 -13.67 -29.94 7.03
C GLY A 87 -12.89 -28.74 7.59
N GLU A 88 -12.36 -27.87 6.74
CA GLU A 88 -11.49 -26.78 7.19
C GLU A 88 -12.24 -25.54 7.63
N ALA A 89 -13.33 -25.20 6.96
CA ALA A 89 -14.25 -24.16 7.42
C ALA A 89 -14.80 -24.48 8.82
N LYS A 90 -15.10 -25.76 9.09
CA LYS A 90 -15.52 -26.22 10.44
C LYS A 90 -14.40 -26.10 11.48
N LYS A 91 -13.13 -26.34 11.11
CA LYS A 91 -11.98 -26.14 12.01
C LYS A 91 -11.77 -24.66 12.34
N HIS A 92 -11.87 -23.77 11.35
CA HIS A 92 -11.74 -22.32 11.57
C HIS A 92 -12.84 -21.77 12.48
N ALA A 93 -14.11 -22.10 12.21
CA ALA A 93 -15.23 -21.69 13.04
C ALA A 93 -15.11 -22.20 14.51
N ARG A 94 -14.51 -23.39 14.71
CA ARG A 94 -14.25 -23.92 16.06
C ARG A 94 -13.16 -23.17 16.80
N LEU A 95 -12.10 -22.72 16.11
CA LEU A 95 -11.03 -21.91 16.68
C LEU A 95 -11.54 -20.51 17.08
N GLU A 96 -12.32 -19.89 16.21
CA GLU A 96 -12.91 -18.57 16.43
C GLU A 96 -13.85 -18.57 17.65
N ARG A 97 -14.72 -19.58 17.77
CA ARG A 97 -15.58 -19.76 18.97
C ARG A 97 -14.77 -19.94 20.26
N LYS A 98 -13.60 -20.61 20.20
CA LYS A 98 -12.71 -20.75 21.37
C LYS A 98 -12.06 -19.43 21.74
N ARG A 99 -11.69 -18.59 20.76
CA ARG A 99 -11.13 -17.26 20.98
C ARG A 99 -12.16 -16.34 21.65
N ASN A 100 -13.38 -16.30 21.13
CA ASN A 100 -14.46 -15.47 21.69
C ASN A 100 -14.82 -15.88 23.12
N ARG A 101 -14.95 -17.19 23.41
CA ARG A 101 -15.17 -17.67 24.78
C ARG A 101 -14.07 -17.29 25.77
N LYS A 102 -12.81 -17.21 25.33
CA LYS A 102 -11.70 -16.73 26.20
C LYS A 102 -11.83 -15.22 26.46
N LEU A 103 -12.20 -14.44 25.44
CA LEU A 103 -12.41 -13.00 25.56
C LEU A 103 -13.57 -12.68 26.51
N ASP A 104 -14.70 -13.37 26.37
CA ASP A 104 -15.88 -13.18 27.23
C ASP A 104 -15.58 -13.50 28.70
N ARG A 105 -14.80 -14.57 28.95
CA ARG A 105 -14.34 -14.90 30.30
C ARG A 105 -13.40 -13.84 30.89
N LYS A 106 -12.54 -13.21 30.09
CA LYS A 106 -11.70 -12.09 30.54
C LYS A 106 -12.56 -10.87 30.88
N ARG A 107 -13.50 -10.49 30.01
CA ARG A 107 -14.45 -9.38 30.24
C ARG A 107 -15.28 -9.58 31.50
N ALA A 108 -15.86 -10.77 31.68
CA ALA A 108 -16.64 -11.09 32.88
C ALA A 108 -15.81 -11.05 34.18
N ARG A 109 -14.52 -11.41 34.13
CA ARG A 109 -13.61 -11.29 35.28
C ARG A 109 -13.27 -9.83 35.59
N LYS A 110 -13.04 -9.01 34.57
CA LYS A 110 -12.79 -7.56 34.72
C LYS A 110 -14.01 -6.86 35.32
N ALA A 111 -15.21 -7.10 34.78
CA ALA A 111 -16.46 -6.55 35.30
C ALA A 111 -16.69 -6.90 36.79
N ARG A 112 -16.41 -8.15 37.20
CA ARG A 112 -16.51 -8.55 38.63
C ARG A 112 -15.46 -7.90 39.53
N ARG A 113 -14.29 -7.53 38.99
CA ARG A 113 -13.26 -6.78 39.74
C ARG A 113 -13.69 -5.32 39.90
N GLU A 114 -14.23 -4.72 38.85
CA GLU A 114 -14.75 -3.34 38.87
C GLU A 114 -15.97 -3.21 39.79
N GLU A 115 -16.91 -4.17 39.77
CA GLU A 115 -18.05 -4.21 40.69
C GLU A 115 -17.60 -4.33 42.17
N ARG A 116 -16.45 -4.95 42.43
CA ARG A 116 -15.84 -4.96 43.77
C ARG A 116 -15.11 -3.66 44.12
N ARG A 117 -14.50 -2.98 43.13
CA ARG A 117 -13.84 -1.68 43.29
C ARG A 117 -14.84 -0.52 43.45
N GLY A 118 -16.07 -0.67 42.94
CA GLY A 118 -17.16 0.30 43.09
C GLY A 118 -17.69 0.47 44.53
N ARG A 119 -17.14 -0.24 45.53
CA ARG A 119 -17.29 0.16 46.94
C ARG A 119 -16.32 1.31 47.23
N SER A 120 -16.77 2.49 46.79
CA SER A 120 -16.44 3.86 47.18
C SER A 120 -15.04 4.11 47.74
N VAL A 121 -14.18 4.64 46.87
CA VAL A 121 -13.01 5.45 47.26
C VAL A 121 -13.45 6.60 48.19
N GLU A 122 -14.69 7.09 48.09
CA GLU A 122 -15.25 8.07 49.03
C GLU A 122 -15.30 7.56 50.50
N GLU A 123 -15.50 6.27 50.75
CA GLU A 123 -15.55 5.70 52.11
C GLU A 123 -14.14 5.54 52.73
N LEU A 124 -13.10 5.52 51.89
CA LEU A 124 -11.70 5.50 52.32
C LEU A 124 -11.15 6.91 52.59
N VAL A 125 -11.64 7.93 51.87
CA VAL A 125 -11.22 9.34 52.06
C VAL A 125 -11.75 9.90 53.39
N GLU A 126 -12.95 9.52 53.83
CA GLU A 126 -13.50 9.96 55.14
C GLU A 126 -12.76 9.41 56.37
N LYS A 127 -11.86 8.43 56.20
CA LYS A 127 -11.09 7.83 57.31
C LYS A 127 -9.69 8.41 57.50
N PHE A 128 -9.29 9.43 56.74
CA PHE A 128 -8.01 10.08 56.98
C PHE A 128 -8.07 10.93 58.25
N PRO A 129 -7.26 10.63 59.29
CA PRO A 129 -7.22 11.43 60.50
C PRO A 129 -6.63 12.82 60.22
N ALA A 130 -7.13 13.84 60.91
CA ALA A 130 -6.61 15.20 60.86
C ALA A 130 -5.11 15.24 61.24
N GLU A 131 -4.37 16.17 60.62
CA GLU A 131 -2.89 16.22 60.54
C GLU A 131 -2.13 16.22 61.88
N ASP A 132 -2.80 16.43 63.01
CA ASP A 132 -2.16 16.66 64.31
C ASP A 132 -1.65 15.39 65.04
N ASN A 133 -1.79 14.18 64.48
CA ASN A 133 -1.40 12.91 65.14
C ASN A 133 -0.45 12.01 64.34
N LEU A 134 0.45 12.59 63.54
CA LEU A 134 1.42 11.84 62.70
C LEU A 134 2.56 11.14 63.48
N GLY A 135 2.69 11.34 64.80
CA GLY A 135 3.78 10.81 65.61
C GLY A 135 3.66 9.36 66.10
N GLN A 136 2.49 8.72 65.94
CA GLN A 136 2.24 7.35 66.44
C GLN A 136 1.64 6.41 65.38
N VAL A 137 1.95 6.61 64.10
CA VAL A 137 1.54 5.65 63.07
C VAL A 137 2.40 4.38 63.21
N GLU A 138 1.78 3.28 63.65
CA GLU A 138 2.49 2.01 63.79
C GLU A 138 3.14 1.57 62.45
N PRO A 139 4.37 1.02 62.47
CA PRO A 139 5.08 0.53 61.28
C PRO A 139 4.35 -0.62 60.54
N SER A 140 3.26 -1.14 61.12
CA SER A 140 2.35 -2.11 60.50
C SER A 140 1.47 -1.47 59.41
N VAL A 141 1.05 -0.21 59.58
CA VAL A 141 0.18 0.52 58.65
C VAL A 141 0.95 0.94 57.38
N GLY A 142 2.19 1.40 57.55
CA GLY A 142 3.04 1.80 56.42
C GLY A 142 3.32 0.66 55.42
N ARG A 143 3.42 -0.59 55.89
CA ARG A 143 3.63 -1.76 55.02
C ARG A 143 2.40 -2.09 54.16
N ARG A 144 1.19 -1.94 54.69
CA ARG A 144 -0.04 -2.15 53.91
C ARG A 144 -0.20 -1.08 52.82
N ILE A 145 0.00 0.17 53.19
CA ILE A 145 -0.09 1.30 52.26
C ILE A 145 0.95 1.12 51.14
N SER A 146 2.21 0.82 51.48
CA SER A 146 3.26 0.60 50.47
C SER A 146 2.92 -0.49 49.45
N HIS A 147 2.30 -1.61 49.88
CA HIS A 147 1.94 -2.70 48.97
C HIS A 147 0.77 -2.31 48.03
N GLU A 148 -0.19 -1.54 48.53
CA GLU A 148 -1.32 -1.05 47.72
C GLU A 148 -0.86 -0.02 46.68
N TRP A 149 0.10 0.84 47.04
CA TRP A 149 0.75 1.77 46.11
C TRP A 149 1.55 1.03 45.03
N THR A 150 2.35 0.01 45.38
CA THR A 150 3.08 -0.75 44.36
C THR A 150 2.13 -1.44 43.38
N GLN A 151 1.01 -1.98 43.87
CA GLN A 151 0.03 -2.62 43.00
C GLN A 151 -0.68 -1.63 42.06
N THR A 152 -0.94 -0.40 42.51
CA THR A 152 -1.53 0.63 41.65
C THR A 152 -0.55 1.14 40.60
N VAL A 153 0.74 1.26 40.94
CA VAL A 153 1.78 1.59 39.96
C VAL A 153 1.93 0.47 38.92
N ASP A 154 1.95 -0.80 39.34
CA ASP A 154 2.00 -1.94 38.42
C ASP A 154 0.77 -1.98 37.48
N ASP A 155 -0.43 -1.71 38.01
CA ASP A 155 -1.67 -1.63 37.21
C ASP A 155 -1.60 -0.47 36.19
N ILE A 156 -0.97 0.66 36.55
CA ILE A 156 -0.78 1.81 35.64
C ILE A 156 0.25 1.49 34.57
N ASP A 157 1.34 0.82 34.90
CA ASP A 157 2.36 0.41 33.94
C ASP A 157 1.79 -0.60 32.93
N GLU A 158 0.96 -1.56 33.38
CA GLU A 158 0.25 -2.49 32.49
C GLU A 158 -0.71 -1.74 31.55
N ALA A 159 -1.51 -0.81 32.09
CA ALA A 159 -2.42 0.00 31.26
C ALA A 159 -1.68 0.89 30.26
N THR A 160 -0.54 1.46 30.66
CA THR A 160 0.31 2.28 29.78
C THR A 160 0.89 1.44 28.65
N ALA A 161 1.36 0.23 28.94
CA ALA A 161 1.83 -0.71 27.92
C ALA A 161 0.69 -1.11 26.96
N GLU A 162 -0.53 -1.32 27.44
CA GLU A 162 -1.69 -1.59 26.57
C GLU A 162 -2.01 -0.41 25.65
N ILE A 163 -1.95 0.83 26.15
CA ILE A 163 -2.19 2.04 25.34
C ILE A 163 -1.14 2.20 24.25
N VAL A 164 0.15 2.06 24.57
CA VAL A 164 1.25 2.17 23.58
C VAL A 164 1.12 1.10 22.49
N ASN A 165 0.76 -0.14 22.86
CA ASN A 165 0.52 -1.19 21.87
C ASN A 165 -0.69 -0.88 20.99
N LEU A 166 -1.77 -0.33 21.55
CA LEU A 166 -2.96 0.05 20.78
C LEU A 166 -2.65 1.19 19.81
N GLU A 167 -1.87 2.18 20.24
CA GLU A 167 -1.43 3.28 19.38
C GLU A 167 -0.63 2.77 18.18
N ARG A 168 0.32 1.86 18.41
CA ARG A 168 1.07 1.22 17.31
C ARG A 168 0.17 0.41 16.39
N ASP A 169 -0.75 -0.39 16.93
CA ASP A 169 -1.68 -1.18 16.13
C ASP A 169 -2.60 -0.30 15.27
N ILE A 170 -2.99 0.89 15.77
CA ILE A 170 -3.76 1.89 15.00
C ILE A 170 -2.89 2.48 13.89
N GLN A 171 -1.66 2.90 14.19
CA GLN A 171 -0.72 3.44 13.19
C GLN A 171 -0.49 2.43 12.06
N ASP A 172 -0.12 1.19 12.40
CA ASP A 172 0.10 0.11 11.43
C ASP A 172 -1.15 -0.14 10.57
N ALA A 173 -2.35 -0.12 11.18
CA ALA A 173 -3.61 -0.29 10.45
C ALA A 173 -3.90 0.89 9.49
N THR A 174 -3.63 2.12 9.91
CA THR A 174 -3.83 3.31 9.06
C THR A 174 -2.85 3.38 7.90
N GLU A 175 -1.60 2.95 8.09
CA GLU A 175 -0.60 2.88 7.02
C GLU A 175 -1.00 1.81 5.99
N ALA A 176 -1.40 0.63 6.44
CA ALA A 176 -1.88 -0.43 5.55
C ALA A 176 -3.13 0.00 4.76
N GLU A 177 -4.04 0.76 5.38
CA GLU A 177 -5.21 1.31 4.69
C GLU A 177 -4.79 2.31 3.60
N ARG A 178 -3.86 3.22 3.87
CA ARG A 178 -3.30 4.16 2.88
C ARG A 178 -2.69 3.44 1.69
N GLU A 179 -1.89 2.39 1.92
CA GLU A 179 -1.32 1.57 0.84
C GLU A 179 -2.41 0.93 -0.04
N THR A 180 -3.47 0.39 0.60
CA THR A 180 -4.58 -0.21 -0.17
C THR A 180 -5.35 0.81 -0.99
N PHE A 181 -5.56 2.04 -0.49
CA PHE A 181 -6.22 3.10 -1.25
C PHE A 181 -5.39 3.52 -2.47
N ARG A 182 -4.07 3.68 -2.31
CA ARG A 182 -3.17 3.98 -3.44
C ARG A 182 -3.26 2.92 -4.54
N LEU A 183 -3.31 1.64 -4.15
CA LEU A 183 -3.42 0.54 -5.12
C LEU A 183 -4.75 0.55 -5.86
N VAL A 184 -5.86 0.83 -5.15
CA VAL A 184 -7.18 0.94 -5.76
C VAL A 184 -7.20 2.10 -6.76
N GLU A 185 -6.64 3.24 -6.40
CA GLU A 185 -6.59 4.43 -7.25
C GLU A 185 -5.80 4.19 -8.54
N GLN A 186 -4.63 3.53 -8.46
CA GLN A 186 -3.87 3.17 -9.67
C GLN A 186 -4.64 2.17 -10.54
N LEU A 187 -5.32 1.19 -9.94
CA LEU A 187 -6.15 0.25 -10.69
C LEU A 187 -7.33 0.96 -11.37
N GLU A 188 -7.90 1.96 -10.73
CA GLU A 188 -8.93 2.82 -11.32
C GLU A 188 -8.36 3.64 -12.48
N GLU A 189 -7.17 4.22 -12.35
CA GLU A 189 -6.49 4.93 -13.45
C GLU A 189 -6.21 4.01 -14.65
N GLN A 190 -5.66 2.82 -14.39
CA GLN A 190 -5.43 1.81 -15.43
C GLN A 190 -6.75 1.36 -16.07
N PHE A 191 -7.78 1.17 -15.25
CA PHE A 191 -9.10 0.80 -15.73
C PHE A 191 -9.69 1.90 -16.61
N ASN A 192 -9.62 3.16 -16.18
CA ASN A 192 -10.11 4.30 -16.94
C ASN A 192 -9.36 4.46 -18.27
N ALA A 193 -8.03 4.27 -18.26
CA ALA A 193 -7.23 4.26 -19.48
C ALA A 193 -7.64 3.15 -20.48
N MET A 194 -8.15 2.02 -19.98
CA MET A 194 -8.58 0.88 -20.80
C MET A 194 -10.05 0.94 -21.25
N THR A 195 -10.96 1.48 -20.43
CA THR A 195 -12.41 1.23 -20.58
C THR A 195 -13.10 2.20 -21.54
N ASP A 196 -12.60 3.43 -21.68
CA ASP A 196 -13.30 4.50 -22.41
C ASP A 196 -12.82 4.69 -23.86
N GLY A 197 -12.10 3.73 -24.46
CA GLY A 197 -11.61 3.85 -25.84
C GLY A 197 -10.66 5.04 -26.08
N GLY A 198 -10.17 5.67 -25.00
CA GLY A 198 -9.31 6.86 -25.04
C GLY A 198 -10.05 8.20 -25.02
N GLU A 199 -11.39 8.25 -25.00
CA GLU A 199 -12.09 9.50 -24.67
C GLU A 199 -12.03 9.69 -23.15
N ALA A 200 -10.92 10.27 -22.69
CA ALA A 200 -10.76 10.68 -21.31
C ALA A 200 -12.00 11.48 -20.87
N GLN A 201 -12.58 11.13 -19.73
CA GLN A 201 -13.73 11.84 -19.14
C GLN A 201 -13.44 13.33 -18.94
N CYS A 202 -12.16 13.70 -18.95
CA CYS A 202 -11.64 15.06 -18.90
C CYS A 202 -10.78 15.36 -20.13
N GLY A 203 -10.67 16.63 -20.48
CA GLY A 203 -9.82 17.09 -21.57
C GLY A 203 -8.32 16.84 -21.34
N PRO A 204 -7.48 17.14 -22.34
CA PRO A 204 -6.04 17.12 -22.14
C PRO A 204 -5.65 18.10 -21.02
N ARG A 205 -4.77 17.68 -20.11
CA ARG A 205 -4.28 18.48 -18.97
C ARG A 205 -5.36 18.80 -17.93
N GLU A 206 -6.33 17.90 -17.81
CA GLU A 206 -7.34 17.94 -16.76
C GLU A 206 -7.29 16.65 -15.92
N LEU A 207 -7.53 16.79 -14.63
CA LEU A 207 -7.63 15.70 -13.68
C LEU A 207 -9.10 15.43 -13.36
N TRP A 208 -9.49 14.16 -13.40
CA TRP A 208 -10.81 13.73 -12.97
C TRP A 208 -10.89 13.67 -11.44
N CYS A 209 -11.82 14.40 -10.83
CA CYS A 209 -11.99 14.40 -9.36
C CYS A 209 -12.51 13.07 -8.78
N GLY A 210 -12.95 12.13 -9.64
CA GLY A 210 -13.49 10.84 -9.21
C GLY A 210 -14.96 10.91 -8.78
N PHE A 211 -15.58 9.75 -8.58
CA PHE A 211 -16.99 9.66 -8.19
C PHE A 211 -17.20 10.11 -6.74
N PRO A 212 -18.30 10.84 -6.41
CA PRO A 212 -19.47 11.14 -7.22
C PRO A 212 -19.37 12.42 -8.08
N SER A 213 -18.32 13.21 -7.93
CA SER A 213 -18.12 14.43 -8.71
C SER A 213 -17.63 14.10 -10.11
N MET A 214 -18.51 14.17 -11.12
CA MET A 214 -18.12 14.10 -12.54
C MET A 214 -17.46 15.40 -13.02
N HIS A 215 -16.69 16.07 -12.16
CA HIS A 215 -15.99 17.31 -12.45
C HIS A 215 -14.54 17.03 -12.80
N CYS A 216 -14.03 17.84 -13.71
CA CYS A 216 -12.64 17.86 -14.14
C CYS A 216 -12.04 19.18 -13.70
N ILE A 217 -10.83 19.13 -13.15
CA ILE A 217 -10.06 20.31 -12.76
C ILE A 217 -8.82 20.41 -13.64
N SER A 218 -8.23 21.59 -13.75
CA SER A 218 -6.98 21.76 -14.49
C SER A 218 -5.82 21.04 -13.78
N GLU A 219 -4.81 20.57 -14.51
CA GLU A 219 -3.54 20.12 -13.91
C GLU A 219 -2.87 21.20 -13.03
N LEU A 220 -3.19 22.49 -13.27
CA LEU A 220 -2.63 23.60 -12.51
C LEU A 220 -3.28 23.79 -11.13
N ALA A 221 -4.46 23.23 -10.93
CA ALA A 221 -5.22 23.25 -9.68
C ALA A 221 -4.79 22.12 -8.72
N LEU A 222 -3.82 21.30 -9.10
CA LEU A 222 -3.38 20.19 -8.27
C LEU A 222 -2.38 20.67 -7.22
N CYS A 223 -2.67 20.43 -5.94
CA CYS A 223 -1.80 20.77 -4.82
C CYS A 223 -1.49 22.26 -4.70
N ASP A 224 -2.46 23.11 -5.06
CA ASP A 224 -2.33 24.57 -4.98
C ASP A 224 -2.71 25.14 -3.61
N GLY A 225 -3.18 24.28 -2.69
CA GLY A 225 -3.64 24.61 -1.36
C GLY A 225 -5.13 24.94 -1.30
N VAL A 226 -5.85 24.87 -2.42
CA VAL A 226 -7.28 25.14 -2.54
C VAL A 226 -8.00 23.87 -3.00
N PRO A 227 -8.95 23.33 -2.21
CA PRO A 227 -9.68 22.14 -2.62
C PRO A 227 -10.70 22.47 -3.72
N ASP A 228 -10.33 22.24 -4.97
CA ASP A 228 -11.16 22.40 -6.16
C ASP A 228 -12.02 21.18 -6.43
N CYS A 229 -11.59 19.98 -6.02
CA CYS A 229 -12.46 18.81 -6.06
C CYS A 229 -13.52 18.87 -4.94
N GLY A 230 -14.77 19.14 -5.33
CA GLY A 230 -15.86 19.40 -4.39
C GLY A 230 -16.20 18.28 -3.39
N VAL A 231 -15.79 17.03 -3.65
CA VAL A 231 -15.94 15.92 -2.72
C VAL A 231 -14.55 15.50 -2.25
N PHE A 232 -14.29 15.73 -0.96
CA PHE A 232 -13.09 15.29 -0.25
C PHE A 232 -11.73 15.91 -0.63
N GLY A 233 -11.69 16.91 -1.52
CA GLY A 233 -10.46 17.63 -1.89
C GLY A 233 -9.37 16.68 -2.38
N ARG A 234 -9.70 15.79 -3.32
CA ARG A 234 -8.79 14.74 -3.84
C ARG A 234 -7.48 15.32 -4.36
N ASP A 235 -7.58 16.46 -5.02
CA ASP A 235 -6.50 17.29 -5.52
C ASP A 235 -5.48 17.69 -4.45
N GLU A 236 -5.93 17.91 -3.21
CA GLU A 236 -5.06 18.36 -2.11
C GLU A 236 -4.55 17.22 -1.21
N ARG A 237 -4.87 15.95 -1.53
CA ARG A 237 -4.54 14.81 -0.66
C ARG A 237 -3.13 14.27 -0.84
N TYR A 238 -2.56 14.39 -2.03
CA TYR A 238 -1.33 13.69 -2.42
C TYR A 238 -0.25 14.68 -2.86
N CYS A 239 -0.02 15.68 -2.03
CA CYS A 239 0.92 16.78 -2.30
C CYS A 239 2.31 16.55 -1.70
N ASP A 240 2.56 15.32 -1.22
CA ASP A 240 3.87 14.91 -0.76
C ASP A 240 4.70 14.42 -1.94
N VAL A 241 5.89 15.01 -2.12
CA VAL A 241 6.84 14.56 -3.14
C VAL A 241 7.37 13.17 -2.73
N PRO A 242 7.23 12.12 -3.57
CA PRO A 242 7.58 10.74 -3.19
C PRO A 242 9.09 10.46 -3.17
N ILE A 243 9.92 11.51 -3.02
CA ILE A 243 11.37 11.42 -3.01
C ILE A 243 11.91 12.16 -1.78
N PRO A 244 12.38 11.47 -0.72
CA PRO A 244 12.86 12.14 0.46
C PRO A 244 14.22 12.82 0.19
N VAL A 245 14.41 14.00 0.77
CA VAL A 245 15.71 14.69 0.77
C VAL A 245 16.76 13.82 1.45
N GLY A 246 17.96 13.76 0.86
CA GLY A 246 19.06 12.91 1.31
C GLY A 246 18.99 11.47 0.80
N SER A 247 17.93 11.07 0.09
CA SER A 247 17.87 9.74 -0.52
C SER A 247 18.89 9.58 -1.65
N VAL A 248 19.47 8.39 -1.72
CA VAL A 248 20.43 7.98 -2.75
C VAL A 248 19.76 6.92 -3.62
N TRP A 249 19.86 7.13 -4.93
CA TRP A 249 19.26 6.29 -5.95
C TRP A 249 20.34 5.77 -6.87
N GLN A 250 20.45 4.45 -6.99
CA GLN A 250 21.45 3.81 -7.84
C GLN A 250 20.83 3.39 -9.17
N ALA A 251 21.49 3.75 -10.27
CA ALA A 251 21.03 3.44 -11.61
C ALA A 251 21.39 2.00 -12.04
N GLY A 252 20.42 1.29 -12.59
CA GLY A 252 20.58 0.12 -13.44
C GLY A 252 20.20 0.47 -14.88
N VAL A 253 21.17 0.45 -15.79
CA VAL A 253 20.95 0.75 -17.22
C VAL A 253 20.16 -0.38 -17.87
N VAL A 254 19.02 -0.07 -18.50
CA VAL A 254 18.25 -1.05 -19.29
C VAL A 254 18.78 -1.08 -20.72
N TYR A 255 18.87 0.10 -21.35
CA TYR A 255 19.54 0.30 -22.62
C TYR A 255 20.04 1.73 -22.74
N ASP A 256 21.07 1.93 -23.54
CA ASP A 256 21.64 3.24 -23.84
C ASP A 256 22.10 3.29 -25.31
N HIS A 257 21.46 4.14 -26.09
CA HIS A 257 21.79 4.48 -27.47
C HIS A 257 22.10 5.98 -27.62
N CYS A 258 22.21 6.70 -26.50
CA CYS A 258 22.67 8.07 -26.48
C CYS A 258 24.19 8.02 -26.74
N GLN A 259 24.62 8.35 -27.95
CA GLN A 259 26.03 8.35 -28.33
C GLN A 259 26.83 9.26 -27.37
N GLY A 260 27.68 8.69 -26.50
CA GLY A 260 28.69 9.51 -25.81
C GLY A 260 29.23 8.94 -24.50
N MET A 261 28.38 8.49 -23.58
CA MET A 261 28.84 8.23 -22.21
C MET A 261 27.98 7.15 -21.55
N SER A 262 28.50 5.92 -21.51
CA SER A 262 27.92 4.83 -20.72
C SER A 262 28.75 4.63 -19.44
N PRO A 263 28.47 5.39 -18.36
CA PRO A 263 29.16 5.24 -17.08
C PRO A 263 28.98 3.83 -16.51
N ASN A 264 29.95 3.37 -15.72
CA ASN A 264 29.91 2.08 -15.06
C ASN A 264 28.88 2.06 -13.91
N SER A 265 28.79 3.17 -13.19
CA SER A 265 27.79 3.41 -12.15
C SER A 265 27.33 4.86 -12.20
N VAL A 266 26.03 5.05 -12.01
CA VAL A 266 25.41 6.36 -11.80
C VAL A 266 24.63 6.28 -10.51
N SER A 267 24.81 7.29 -9.67
CA SER A 267 23.95 7.50 -8.51
C SER A 267 23.41 8.93 -8.53
N MET A 268 22.18 9.08 -8.08
CA MET A 268 21.48 10.34 -7.95
C MET A 268 21.18 10.55 -6.47
N THR A 269 21.69 11.64 -5.90
CA THR A 269 21.41 12.04 -4.52
C THR A 269 20.49 13.24 -4.52
N ILE A 270 19.34 13.16 -3.86
CA ILE A 270 18.43 14.30 -3.70
C ILE A 270 19.00 15.21 -2.62
N THR A 271 19.42 16.41 -2.98
CA THR A 271 20.08 17.34 -2.05
C THR A 271 19.09 18.29 -1.40
N GLN A 272 18.07 18.75 -2.14
CA GLN A 272 17.10 19.71 -1.65
C GLN A 272 15.80 19.62 -2.46
N ILE A 273 14.66 19.90 -1.82
CA ILE A 273 13.37 20.11 -2.48
C ILE A 273 12.88 21.50 -2.05
N GLN A 274 12.56 22.35 -3.03
CA GLN A 274 12.04 23.69 -2.81
C GLN A 274 10.62 23.78 -3.36
N VAL A 275 9.66 24.07 -2.49
CA VAL A 275 8.26 24.29 -2.86
C VAL A 275 7.99 25.79 -2.86
N ASN A 276 7.67 26.35 -4.03
CA ASN A 276 7.33 27.77 -4.13
C ASN A 276 5.89 27.98 -3.60
N PRO A 277 5.66 28.87 -2.61
CA PRO A 277 4.35 29.00 -1.99
C PRO A 277 3.27 29.57 -2.93
N TRP A 278 3.67 30.23 -4.02
CA TRP A 278 2.79 30.76 -5.05
C TRP A 278 2.63 29.83 -6.25
N PHE A 279 3.38 28.71 -6.28
CA PHE A 279 3.29 27.69 -7.32
C PHE A 279 3.73 26.30 -6.78
N PRO A 280 3.00 25.76 -5.80
CA PRO A 280 3.38 24.52 -5.11
C PRO A 280 3.27 23.27 -5.98
N MET A 281 2.46 23.30 -7.05
CA MET A 281 2.22 22.17 -7.96
C MET A 281 3.47 21.62 -8.68
N ARG A 282 4.56 22.38 -8.74
CA ARG A 282 5.82 21.96 -9.35
C ARG A 282 7.01 22.29 -8.46
N PRO A 283 7.25 21.47 -7.43
CA PRO A 283 8.39 21.70 -6.57
C PRO A 283 9.70 21.47 -7.35
N GLU A 284 10.66 22.34 -7.09
CA GLU A 284 12.00 22.26 -7.64
C GLU A 284 12.81 21.24 -6.84
N VAL A 285 13.44 20.31 -7.53
CA VAL A 285 14.22 19.23 -6.93
C VAL A 285 15.68 19.40 -7.34
N HIS A 286 16.55 19.65 -6.36
CA HIS A 286 17.98 19.69 -6.57
C HIS A 286 18.57 18.31 -6.34
N VAL A 287 19.42 17.88 -7.27
CA VAL A 287 20.08 16.59 -7.23
C VAL A 287 21.57 16.72 -7.52
N GLU A 288 22.36 15.82 -6.96
CA GLU A 288 23.76 15.60 -7.36
C GLU A 288 23.85 14.25 -8.06
N PHE A 289 24.27 14.27 -9.32
CA PHE A 289 24.62 13.05 -10.05
C PHE A 289 26.08 12.73 -9.82
N ASP A 290 26.36 11.50 -9.38
CA ASP A 290 27.70 10.97 -9.21
C ASP A 290 27.90 9.81 -10.17
N MET A 291 28.78 10.03 -11.15
CA MET A 291 29.03 9.14 -12.28
C MET A 291 30.47 8.64 -12.23
N ASP A 292 30.64 7.32 -12.23
CA ASP A 292 31.95 6.69 -12.33
C ASP A 292 32.17 6.13 -13.73
N PHE A 293 33.21 6.63 -14.38
CA PHE A 293 33.72 6.14 -15.65
C PHE A 293 34.99 5.35 -15.38
N SER A 294 34.99 4.06 -15.72
CA SER A 294 36.18 3.21 -15.58
C SER A 294 36.57 2.65 -16.94
N SER A 295 37.68 3.16 -17.46
CA SER A 295 38.37 2.61 -18.64
C SER A 295 39.63 1.85 -18.21
N PRO A 296 40.26 1.04 -19.09
CA PRO A 296 41.54 0.40 -18.81
C PRO A 296 42.68 1.38 -18.50
N TYR A 297 42.55 2.64 -18.92
CA TYR A 297 43.61 3.66 -18.82
C TYR A 297 43.38 4.66 -17.69
N ALA A 298 42.11 4.93 -17.33
CA ALA A 298 41.76 5.93 -16.35
C ALA A 298 40.42 5.61 -15.66
N LYS A 299 40.34 5.97 -14.37
CA LYS A 299 39.10 6.06 -13.60
C LYS A 299 38.79 7.53 -13.37
N ILE A 300 37.62 7.97 -13.84
CA ILE A 300 37.16 9.35 -13.73
C ILE A 300 35.84 9.31 -12.97
N ARG A 301 35.74 10.07 -11.89
CA ARG A 301 34.51 10.28 -11.14
C ARG A 301 34.05 11.71 -11.37
N VAL A 302 32.82 11.88 -11.82
CA VAL A 302 32.24 13.18 -12.14
C VAL A 302 31.03 13.39 -11.24
N LYS A 303 31.06 14.48 -10.49
CA LYS A 303 29.91 14.98 -9.74
C LYS A 303 29.30 16.16 -10.49
N SER A 304 28.02 16.08 -10.80
CA SER A 304 27.30 17.10 -11.55
C SER A 304 26.02 17.49 -10.82
N PRO A 305 25.94 18.70 -10.25
CA PRO A 305 24.70 19.19 -9.68
C PRO A 305 23.70 19.50 -10.80
N SER A 306 22.43 19.18 -10.56
CA SER A 306 21.34 19.43 -11.48
C SER A 306 20.09 19.87 -10.73
N GLN A 307 19.20 20.55 -11.44
CA GLN A 307 17.93 21.04 -10.92
C GLN A 307 16.83 20.52 -11.84
N GLY A 308 15.88 19.79 -11.26
CA GLY A 308 14.69 19.31 -11.95
C GLY A 308 13.42 19.89 -11.34
N THR A 309 12.29 19.57 -11.95
CA THR A 309 10.95 19.89 -11.44
C THR A 309 10.14 18.61 -11.36
N TYR A 310 9.50 18.36 -10.22
CA TYR A 310 8.51 17.30 -10.09
C TYR A 310 7.13 17.83 -10.49
N ASP A 311 6.36 17.07 -11.25
CA ASP A 311 5.02 17.46 -11.69
C ASP A 311 4.00 16.50 -11.08
N PHE A 312 3.21 16.96 -10.11
CA PHE A 312 2.25 16.12 -9.40
C PHE A 312 1.21 15.50 -10.32
N PHE A 313 0.82 16.21 -11.38
CA PHE A 313 -0.21 15.75 -12.32
C PHE A 313 0.26 14.53 -13.11
N SER A 314 1.48 14.59 -13.62
CA SER A 314 2.02 13.54 -14.47
C SER A 314 2.85 12.50 -13.72
N GLY A 315 3.18 12.75 -12.44
CA GLY A 315 4.05 11.90 -11.64
C GLY A 315 5.49 11.86 -12.14
N TYR A 316 5.89 12.79 -13.01
CA TYR A 316 7.23 12.82 -13.57
C TYR A 316 8.14 13.82 -12.86
N LEU A 317 9.35 13.36 -12.56
CA LEU A 317 10.49 14.23 -12.26
C LEU A 317 11.24 14.51 -13.56
N VAL A 318 11.29 15.78 -13.94
CA VAL A 318 11.90 16.22 -15.20
C VAL A 318 13.16 17.01 -14.91
N PHE A 319 14.27 16.55 -15.47
CA PHE A 319 15.54 17.27 -15.50
C PHE A 319 15.75 17.88 -16.88
N PRO A 320 15.95 19.21 -16.97
CA PRO A 320 16.33 19.85 -18.21
C PRO A 320 17.73 19.37 -18.66
N PRO A 321 18.11 19.65 -19.91
CA PRO A 321 19.41 19.21 -20.41
C PRO A 321 20.60 19.69 -19.57
N MET A 322 21.45 18.74 -19.20
CA MET A 322 22.69 19.01 -18.49
C MET A 322 23.83 19.18 -19.49
N GLY A 323 24.24 20.42 -19.75
CA GLY A 323 25.34 20.75 -20.67
C GLY A 323 24.95 20.75 -22.15
N ASP A 324 25.95 20.61 -23.02
CA ASP A 324 25.81 20.83 -24.47
C ASP A 324 25.19 19.65 -25.24
N ASP A 325 25.06 18.48 -24.61
CA ASP A 325 24.55 17.26 -25.26
C ASP A 325 23.04 17.29 -25.53
N ARG A 326 22.33 18.29 -24.96
CA ARG A 326 20.88 18.49 -25.10
C ARG A 326 20.06 17.25 -24.74
N LEU A 327 20.53 16.49 -23.75
CA LEU A 327 19.85 15.31 -23.21
C LEU A 327 19.10 15.69 -21.94
N SER A 328 17.78 15.64 -22.01
CA SER A 328 16.89 15.76 -20.85
C SER A 328 16.61 14.39 -20.24
N MET A 329 16.29 14.33 -18.96
CA MET A 329 15.91 13.10 -18.29
C MET A 329 14.53 13.24 -17.66
N ARG A 330 13.70 12.22 -17.81
CA ARG A 330 12.35 12.17 -17.26
C ARG A 330 12.15 10.88 -16.49
N CYS A 331 11.93 10.98 -15.18
CA CYS A 331 11.73 9.84 -14.28
C CYS A 331 10.27 9.73 -13.86
N HIS A 332 9.64 8.58 -14.11
CA HIS A 332 8.28 8.30 -13.68
C HIS A 332 8.30 7.77 -12.24
N LEU A 333 7.79 8.56 -11.32
CA LEU A 333 7.70 8.20 -9.90
C LEU A 333 6.31 7.63 -9.66
N ASP A 334 6.26 6.32 -9.51
CA ASP A 334 5.03 5.61 -9.18
C ASP A 334 4.81 5.70 -7.66
N TYR A 335 3.67 6.23 -7.23
CA TYR A 335 3.29 6.36 -5.82
C TYR A 335 3.18 5.02 -5.07
N LEU A 336 3.19 3.90 -5.79
CA LEU A 336 3.20 2.55 -5.20
C LEU A 336 4.61 1.99 -4.96
N HIS A 337 5.60 2.49 -5.69
CA HIS A 337 6.94 1.93 -5.70
C HIS A 337 7.95 2.97 -5.23
N ASP A 338 7.91 3.30 -3.94
CA ASP A 338 8.78 4.30 -3.29
C ASP A 338 10.29 4.02 -3.42
N ASN A 339 10.66 2.82 -3.88
CA ASN A 339 12.05 2.36 -3.97
C ASN A 339 12.55 2.21 -5.40
N ALA A 340 11.72 2.39 -6.43
CA ALA A 340 12.16 2.21 -7.82
C ALA A 340 11.44 3.17 -8.77
N THR A 341 12.20 3.77 -9.69
CA THR A 341 11.65 4.66 -10.71
C THR A 341 12.25 4.37 -12.07
N LEU A 342 11.44 4.50 -13.12
CA LEU A 342 11.86 4.35 -14.51
C LEU A 342 12.17 5.72 -15.09
N CYS A 343 13.41 5.93 -15.53
CA CYS A 343 13.85 7.16 -16.16
C CYS A 343 14.14 6.95 -17.64
N ASP A 344 13.56 7.82 -18.46
CA ASP A 344 13.82 7.93 -19.89
C ASP A 344 14.74 9.13 -20.15
N VAL A 345 15.82 8.91 -20.90
CA VAL A 345 16.70 9.98 -21.40
C VAL A 345 16.26 10.34 -22.80
N LEU A 346 15.94 11.62 -23.00
CA LEU A 346 15.26 12.16 -24.17
C LEU A 346 16.14 13.24 -24.82
N ARG A 347 16.23 13.22 -26.16
CA ARG A 347 16.82 14.35 -26.90
C ARG A 347 15.86 15.54 -26.85
N GLU A 348 16.33 16.71 -26.43
CA GLU A 348 15.49 17.89 -26.21
C GLU A 348 14.63 18.27 -27.43
N ALA A 349 15.23 18.24 -28.63
CA ALA A 349 14.58 18.69 -29.87
C ALA A 349 13.55 17.68 -30.40
N SER A 350 13.90 16.41 -30.49
CA SER A 350 13.03 15.38 -31.09
C SER A 350 12.11 14.71 -30.06
N ARG A 351 12.45 14.78 -28.77
CA ARG A 351 11.83 14.03 -27.67
C ARG A 351 11.92 12.52 -27.86
N ASP A 352 12.85 12.04 -28.69
CA ASP A 352 13.10 10.61 -28.84
C ASP A 352 13.82 10.06 -27.61
N VAL A 353 13.34 8.94 -27.09
CA VAL A 353 13.99 8.21 -26.00
C VAL A 353 15.23 7.51 -26.55
N CYS A 354 16.42 7.93 -26.11
CA CYS A 354 17.67 7.29 -26.51
C CYS A 354 18.25 6.35 -25.44
N ALA A 355 17.89 6.51 -24.18
CA ALA A 355 18.27 5.58 -23.11
C ALA A 355 17.14 5.41 -22.10
N ARG A 356 17.17 4.28 -21.40
CA ARG A 356 16.25 3.95 -20.31
C ARG A 356 17.02 3.37 -19.15
N VAL A 357 16.76 3.90 -17.98
CA VAL A 357 17.46 3.59 -16.73
C VAL A 357 16.45 3.34 -15.64
N ILE A 358 16.65 2.31 -14.83
CA ILE A 358 15.86 2.07 -13.63
C ILE A 358 16.69 2.53 -12.44
N TYR A 359 16.19 3.48 -11.66
CA TYR A 359 16.83 3.87 -10.41
C TYR A 359 16.19 3.13 -9.25
N THR A 360 17.02 2.58 -8.36
CA THR A 360 16.59 1.94 -7.12
C THR A 360 17.14 2.69 -5.91
N ARG A 361 16.28 3.01 -4.94
CA ARG A 361 16.67 3.67 -3.69
C ARG A 361 17.48 2.70 -2.82
N THR A 362 18.64 3.14 -2.33
CA THR A 362 19.57 2.33 -1.51
C THR A 362 19.54 2.67 -0.04
#